data_AF-A0A1M6L601-F1
#
_entry.id   AF-A0A1M6L601-F1
#
_cell.length_a   1.000
_cell.length_b   1.000
_cell.length_c   1.000
_cell.angle_alpha   90.00
_cell.angle_beta   90.00
_cell.angle_gamma   90.00
#
_symmetry.space_group_name_H-M   'P 1'
#
loop_
_entity.id
_entity.type
_entity.pdbx_description
1 polymer ?
#
loop_
_entity_poly.entity_id
_entity_poly.type
_entity_poly.pdbx_seq_one_letter_code
_entity_poly.pdbx_strand_id
1 'polypeptide(L)'
;MKDDRKDQHTCRVGEELTARYRKKLPGVVDKILDNCRKDSCISHVDYDPIPSTENLEEIIDKLREVVFPGYFSKERLDPVNLSFVLGRTVTVLFEMLSQQISNSIRHDCMRYDQECSDCGDRGFEAALALLDALPEIRDVLETDVQAAYDGDPAAQSHDEIIFSYPGLYAIFVYRIAHKLYEMGIPLMPRTMTEFAHGLTGIDIHPGATIGGRFVIDHGTGVVIGETTEIGENVRIYQGVTLGALSLPKNAGEALRNKKRHPTIEDDVIIYSGATILGGDTVIGKGSVVGGNVWLTESIPPGTRVIMEPPTLSYR
;
A
#
# COMPACT_ATOMS: atom_id res chain seq x y z
N MET A 1 -3.20 62.19 -16.92
CA MET A 1 -3.98 62.02 -15.67
C MET A 1 -5.47 61.87 -15.95
N LYS A 2 -5.90 60.72 -16.50
CA LYS A 2 -7.30 60.24 -16.53
C LYS A 2 -7.24 58.76 -16.93
N ASP A 3 -7.02 57.86 -15.97
CA ASP A 3 -7.59 56.50 -16.03
C ASP A 3 -7.63 55.71 -14.70
N ASP A 4 -7.33 56.31 -13.53
CA ASP A 4 -7.39 55.55 -12.24
C ASP A 4 -8.81 55.33 -11.67
N ARG A 5 -9.87 55.86 -12.30
CA ARG A 5 -11.25 55.75 -11.77
C ARG A 5 -12.06 54.57 -12.30
N LYS A 6 -11.63 53.92 -13.39
CA LYS A 6 -12.32 52.74 -13.93
C LYS A 6 -12.00 51.48 -13.13
N ASP A 7 -10.75 51.33 -12.67
CA ASP A 7 -10.30 50.16 -11.91
C ASP A 7 -10.87 50.06 -10.49
N GLN A 8 -11.14 51.20 -9.83
CA GLN A 8 -11.79 51.19 -8.51
C GLN A 8 -13.27 50.76 -8.58
N HIS A 9 -13.93 50.99 -9.72
CA HIS A 9 -15.35 50.66 -9.89
C HIS A 9 -15.56 49.20 -10.30
N THR A 10 -14.67 48.63 -11.11
CA THR A 10 -14.67 47.19 -11.47
C THR A 10 -14.33 46.31 -10.27
N CYS A 11 -13.40 46.75 -9.41
CA CYS A 11 -13.04 46.04 -8.18
C CYS A 11 -14.21 45.96 -7.18
N ARG A 12 -14.92 47.07 -6.93
CA ARG A 12 -16.10 47.11 -6.05
C ARG A 12 -17.28 46.28 -6.57
N VAL A 13 -17.50 46.26 -7.89
CA VAL A 13 -18.52 45.41 -8.51
C VAL A 13 -18.17 43.93 -8.36
N GLY A 14 -16.88 43.56 -8.39
CA GLY A 14 -16.40 42.21 -8.10
C GLY A 14 -16.61 41.79 -6.65
N GLU A 15 -16.42 42.70 -5.69
CA GLU A 15 -16.70 42.47 -4.27
C GLU A 15 -18.20 42.27 -3.99
N GLU A 16 -19.06 43.12 -4.56
CA GLU A 16 -20.52 42.99 -4.44
C GLU A 16 -21.05 41.71 -5.09
N LEU A 17 -20.49 41.33 -6.23
CA LEU A 17 -20.80 40.07 -6.91
C LEU A 17 -20.41 38.86 -6.05
N THR A 18 -19.21 38.87 -5.49
CA THR A 18 -18.71 37.81 -4.60
C THR A 18 -19.58 37.69 -3.35
N ALA A 19 -19.93 38.81 -2.72
CA ALA A 19 -20.81 38.85 -1.55
C ALA A 19 -22.20 38.27 -1.87
N ARG A 20 -22.75 38.56 -3.06
CA ARG A 20 -24.04 38.01 -3.50
C ARG A 20 -24.05 36.49 -3.59
N TYR A 21 -22.97 35.87 -4.08
CA TYR A 21 -22.88 34.41 -4.17
C TYR A 21 -22.54 33.77 -2.81
N ARG A 22 -21.66 34.39 -2.02
CA ARG A 22 -21.34 33.89 -0.66
C ARG A 22 -22.57 33.84 0.25
N LYS A 23 -23.51 34.79 0.14
CA LYS A 23 -24.79 34.77 0.86
C LYS A 23 -25.67 33.54 0.56
N LYS A 24 -25.42 32.82 -0.54
CA LYS A 24 -26.15 31.58 -0.89
C LYS A 24 -25.54 30.33 -0.24
N LEU A 25 -24.29 30.39 0.23
CA LEU A 25 -23.58 29.22 0.77
C LEU A 25 -24.28 28.60 2.00
N PRO A 26 -24.85 29.35 2.96
CA PRO A 26 -25.58 28.74 4.08
C PRO A 26 -26.71 27.81 3.61
N GLY A 27 -27.50 28.22 2.63
CA GLY A 27 -28.56 27.37 2.07
C GLY A 27 -28.06 26.19 1.24
N VAL A 28 -26.80 26.19 0.80
CA VAL A 28 -26.14 25.00 0.23
C VAL A 28 -25.68 24.07 1.35
N VAL A 29 -25.10 24.61 2.42
CA VAL A 29 -24.68 23.85 3.61
C VAL A 29 -25.88 23.14 4.23
N ASP A 30 -27.02 23.80 4.41
CA ASP A 30 -28.22 23.18 4.96
C ASP A 30 -28.66 21.97 4.14
N LYS A 31 -28.63 22.07 2.80
CA LYS A 31 -28.96 20.95 1.90
C LYS A 31 -27.97 19.79 2.02
N ILE A 32 -26.69 20.08 2.25
CA ILE A 32 -25.67 19.05 2.49
C ILE A 32 -25.95 18.38 3.84
N LEU A 33 -26.20 19.17 4.90
CA LEU A 33 -26.50 18.65 6.23
C LEU A 33 -27.77 17.79 6.25
N ASP A 34 -28.82 18.21 5.54
CA ASP A 34 -30.05 17.42 5.39
C ASP A 34 -29.81 16.10 4.65
N ASN A 35 -28.84 16.06 3.73
CA ASN A 35 -28.41 14.82 3.10
C ASN A 35 -27.60 13.94 4.07
N CYS A 36 -26.72 14.56 4.88
CA CYS A 36 -25.89 13.88 5.86
C CYS A 36 -26.68 13.26 7.02
N ARG A 37 -27.87 13.77 7.31
CA ARG A 37 -28.77 13.27 8.37
C ARG A 37 -29.64 12.09 7.95
N LYS A 38 -29.59 11.65 6.69
CA LYS A 38 -30.38 10.50 6.22
C LYS A 38 -29.77 9.21 6.74
N ASP A 39 -30.61 8.22 7.09
CA ASP A 39 -30.18 6.89 7.53
C ASP A 39 -29.30 6.17 6.48
N SER A 40 -29.41 6.55 5.20
CA SER A 40 -28.57 6.03 4.12
C SER A 40 -27.27 6.81 3.91
N CYS A 41 -26.95 7.78 4.76
CA CYS A 41 -25.73 8.57 4.62
C CYS A 41 -24.51 7.79 5.12
N ILE A 42 -23.51 7.67 4.26
CA ILE A 42 -22.20 7.09 4.58
C ILE A 42 -21.29 8.23 5.05
N SER A 43 -21.61 8.83 6.19
CA SER A 43 -20.77 9.85 6.82
C SER A 43 -20.31 9.39 8.19
N HIS A 44 -19.09 9.76 8.57
CA HIS A 44 -18.54 9.50 9.90
C HIS A 44 -18.41 10.82 10.64
N VAL A 45 -19.52 11.29 11.20
CA VAL A 45 -19.58 12.49 12.04
C VAL A 45 -19.79 12.01 13.47
N ASP A 46 -18.68 11.78 14.18
CA ASP A 46 -18.68 11.27 15.55
C ASP A 46 -17.68 12.04 16.42
N TYR A 47 -17.71 11.79 17.74
CA TYR A 47 -16.80 12.40 18.71
C TYR A 47 -15.41 11.77 18.71
N ASP A 48 -15.29 10.50 18.28
CA ASP A 48 -14.04 9.76 18.25
C ASP A 48 -13.29 9.93 16.91
N PRO A 49 -11.97 10.19 16.96
CA PRO A 49 -11.16 10.37 15.75
C PRO A 49 -10.92 9.04 15.04
N ILE A 50 -11.03 9.07 13.71
CA ILE A 50 -10.60 7.97 12.83
C ILE A 50 -9.10 8.09 12.50
N PRO A 51 -8.45 7.03 11.99
CA PRO A 51 -7.10 7.13 11.46
C PRO A 51 -6.97 8.23 10.40
N SER A 52 -5.92 9.04 10.47
CA SER A 52 -5.63 10.11 9.50
C SER A 52 -4.66 9.59 8.44
N THR A 53 -5.00 9.82 7.18
CA THR A 53 -4.17 9.46 6.03
C THR A 53 -2.84 10.22 6.00
N GLU A 54 -2.84 11.49 6.38
CA GLU A 54 -1.63 12.32 6.45
C GLU A 54 -0.64 11.80 7.50
N ASN A 55 -1.14 11.37 8.66
CA ASN A 55 -0.30 10.78 9.69
C ASN A 55 0.31 9.44 9.25
N LEU A 56 -0.37 8.67 8.38
CA LEU A 56 0.15 7.41 7.86
C LEU A 56 1.30 7.62 6.87
N GLU A 57 1.22 8.64 6.02
CA GLU A 57 2.33 9.03 5.14
C GLU A 57 3.58 9.38 5.98
N GLU A 58 3.41 10.20 7.02
CA GLU A 58 4.54 10.56 7.88
C GLU A 58 5.10 9.35 8.65
N ILE A 59 4.25 8.41 9.09
CA ILE A 59 4.68 7.15 9.70
C ILE A 59 5.53 6.33 8.72
N ILE A 60 5.07 6.17 7.47
CA ILE A 60 5.79 5.44 6.42
C ILE A 60 7.17 6.06 6.19
N ASP A 61 7.26 7.38 6.08
CA ASP A 61 8.54 8.08 5.90
C ASP A 61 9.50 7.88 7.06
N LYS A 62 9.02 7.99 8.31
CA LYS A 62 9.86 7.72 9.50
C LYS A 62 10.29 6.26 9.58
N LEU A 63 9.43 5.31 9.20
CA LEU A 63 9.80 3.89 9.13
C LEU A 63 10.93 3.66 8.12
N ARG A 64 10.92 4.38 6.99
CA ARG A 64 12.05 4.34 6.02
C ARG A 64 13.34 4.87 6.62
N GLU A 65 13.29 5.95 7.40
CA GLU A 65 14.47 6.49 8.10
C GLU A 65 15.07 5.48 9.11
N VAL A 66 14.24 4.64 9.74
CA VAL A 66 14.69 3.62 10.69
C VAL A 66 15.20 2.36 9.99
N VAL A 67 14.48 1.87 8.97
CA VAL A 67 14.84 0.65 8.25
C VAL A 67 16.07 0.86 7.37
N PHE A 68 16.20 2.03 6.74
CA PHE A 68 17.33 2.41 5.88
C PHE A 68 18.04 3.68 6.42
N PRO A 69 18.72 3.59 7.58
CA PRO A 69 19.36 4.74 8.19
C PRO A 69 20.43 5.32 7.27
N GLY A 70 20.34 6.64 7.01
CA GLY A 70 21.29 7.37 6.18
C GLY A 70 20.82 7.61 4.74
N TYR A 71 19.80 6.87 4.27
CA TYR A 71 19.23 7.09 2.95
C TYR A 71 18.20 8.23 2.96
N PHE A 72 17.26 8.21 3.92
CA PHE A 72 16.13 9.13 3.94
C PHE A 72 16.22 10.21 5.03
N SER A 73 17.31 10.19 5.81
CA SER A 73 17.51 11.11 6.92
C SER A 73 17.71 12.54 6.44
N LYS A 74 16.97 13.49 7.01
CA LYS A 74 17.11 14.93 6.72
C LYS A 74 18.39 15.54 7.28
N GLU A 75 18.91 14.97 8.36
CA GLU A 75 20.15 15.36 9.00
C GLU A 75 21.28 14.39 8.64
N ARG A 76 22.52 14.90 8.64
CA ARG A 76 23.70 14.06 8.40
C ARG A 76 23.82 13.04 9.52
N LEU A 77 23.83 11.75 9.16
CA LEU A 77 24.13 10.67 10.09
C LEU A 77 25.61 10.31 10.06
N ASP A 78 26.15 10.00 11.24
CA ASP A 78 27.47 9.45 11.45
C ASP A 78 27.46 8.51 12.67
N PRO A 79 28.51 7.71 12.89
CA PRO A 79 28.54 6.74 13.99
C PRO A 79 28.37 7.34 15.40
N VAL A 80 28.63 8.64 15.59
CA VAL A 80 28.51 9.32 16.87
C VAL A 80 27.06 9.71 17.15
N ASN A 81 26.32 10.16 16.14
CA ASN A 81 24.94 10.63 16.31
C ASN A 81 23.86 9.58 16.01
N LEU A 82 24.20 8.48 15.34
CA LEU A 82 23.25 7.47 14.86
C LEU A 82 22.30 6.97 15.96
N SER A 83 22.82 6.60 17.13
CA SER A 83 22.02 6.05 18.23
C SER A 83 21.03 7.07 18.79
N PHE A 84 21.42 8.35 18.88
CA PHE A 84 20.56 9.43 19.37
C PHE A 84 19.44 9.73 18.37
N VAL A 85 19.76 9.79 17.08
CA VAL A 85 18.76 10.07 16.03
C VAL A 85 17.77 8.91 15.92
N LEU A 86 18.25 7.66 15.85
CA LEU A 86 17.37 6.50 15.81
C LEU A 86 16.50 6.40 17.07
N GLY A 87 17.06 6.60 18.26
CA GLY A 87 16.28 6.58 19.50
C GLY A 87 15.16 7.62 19.50
N ARG A 88 15.44 8.85 19.03
CA ARG A 88 14.43 9.89 18.85
C ARG A 88 13.37 9.50 17.83
N THR A 89 13.77 9.02 16.65
CA THR A 89 12.83 8.65 15.59
C THR A 89 11.93 7.48 16.01
N VAL A 90 12.47 6.45 16.67
CA VAL A 90 11.69 5.32 17.20
C VAL A 90 10.70 5.77 18.27
N THR A 91 11.09 6.69 19.16
CA THR A 91 10.18 7.24 20.18
C THR A 91 9.01 7.98 19.54
N VAL A 92 9.28 8.82 18.53
CA VAL A 92 8.23 9.53 17.79
C VAL A 92 7.33 8.56 17.03
N LEU A 93 7.91 7.54 16.39
CA LEU A 93 7.16 6.48 15.71
C LEU A 93 6.23 5.74 16.66
N PHE A 94 6.68 5.39 17.87
CA PHE A 94 5.86 4.72 18.86
C PHE A 94 4.59 5.52 19.20
N GLU A 95 4.74 6.82 19.49
CA GLU A 95 3.60 7.70 19.79
C GLU A 95 2.63 7.83 18.61
N MET A 96 3.16 7.99 17.39
CA MET A 96 2.32 8.10 16.18
C MET A 96 1.59 6.80 15.86
N LEU A 97 2.31 5.66 15.90
CA LEU A 97 1.76 4.34 15.63
C LEU A 97 0.69 3.99 16.66
N SER A 98 1.00 4.10 17.95
CA SER A 98 0.06 3.77 19.02
C SER A 98 -1.23 4.58 18.93
N GLN A 99 -1.13 5.87 18.64
CA GLN A 99 -2.31 6.72 18.45
C GLN A 99 -3.14 6.30 17.23
N GLN A 100 -2.50 6.07 16.07
CA GLN A 100 -3.23 5.71 14.85
C GLN A 100 -3.83 4.29 14.93
N ILE A 101 -3.10 3.33 15.51
CA ILE A 101 -3.61 1.97 15.74
C ILE A 101 -4.79 2.02 16.71
N SER A 102 -4.68 2.76 17.82
CA SER A 102 -5.77 2.93 18.78
C SER A 102 -7.02 3.50 18.12
N ASN A 103 -6.88 4.54 17.30
CA ASN A 103 -7.99 5.14 16.56
C ASN A 103 -8.63 4.13 15.60
N SER A 104 -7.81 3.32 14.94
CA SER A 104 -8.28 2.29 14.02
C SER A 104 -9.11 1.22 14.74
N ILE A 105 -8.60 0.72 15.86
CA ILE A 105 -9.28 -0.27 16.70
C ILE A 105 -10.59 0.30 17.24
N ARG A 106 -10.57 1.51 17.81
CA ARG A 106 -11.77 2.18 18.36
C ARG A 106 -12.86 2.35 17.32
N HIS A 107 -12.48 2.80 16.12
CA HIS A 107 -13.41 2.98 15.02
C HIS A 107 -14.10 1.65 14.66
N ASP A 108 -13.36 0.55 14.60
CA ASP A 108 -13.93 -0.76 14.30
C ASP A 108 -14.82 -1.29 15.43
N CYS A 109 -14.41 -1.09 16.69
CA CYS A 109 -15.23 -1.45 17.85
C CYS A 109 -16.59 -0.73 17.82
N MET A 110 -16.60 0.59 17.59
CA MET A 110 -17.84 1.37 17.49
C MET A 110 -18.68 0.96 16.29
N ARG A 111 -18.05 0.73 15.14
CA ARG A 111 -18.72 0.31 13.91
C ARG A 111 -19.44 -1.03 14.05
N TYR A 112 -18.88 -1.95 14.83
CA TYR A 112 -19.41 -3.31 15.01
C TYR A 112 -20.07 -3.55 16.37
N ASP A 113 -20.35 -2.49 17.13
CA ASP A 113 -20.96 -2.55 18.47
C ASP A 113 -20.23 -3.53 19.42
N GLN A 114 -18.90 -3.51 19.35
CA GLN A 114 -18.02 -4.29 20.21
C GLN A 114 -17.66 -3.52 21.47
N GLU A 115 -17.37 -4.24 22.55
CA GLU A 115 -16.86 -3.65 23.78
C GLU A 115 -15.48 -3.03 23.53
N CYS A 116 -15.37 -1.70 23.57
CA CYS A 116 -14.08 -1.00 23.49
C CYS A 116 -13.49 -0.83 24.89
N SER A 117 -13.04 -1.95 25.46
CA SER A 117 -12.11 -1.96 26.58
C SER A 117 -10.68 -2.00 26.06
N ASP A 118 -9.78 -1.27 26.73
CA ASP A 118 -8.33 -1.35 26.53
C ASP A 118 -7.84 -1.06 25.10
N CYS A 119 -8.64 -0.37 24.28
CA CYS A 119 -8.29 0.00 22.90
C CYS A 119 -6.97 0.81 22.82
N GLY A 120 -6.63 1.57 23.87
CA GLY A 120 -5.35 2.29 23.98
C GLY A 120 -4.17 1.35 24.25
N ASP A 121 -4.31 0.45 25.22
CA ASP A 121 -3.25 -0.52 25.58
C ASP A 121 -2.95 -1.45 24.40
N ARG A 122 -3.99 -1.92 23.70
CA ARG A 122 -3.82 -2.68 22.45
C ARG A 122 -3.06 -1.89 21.38
N GLY A 123 -3.29 -0.58 21.29
CA GLY A 123 -2.54 0.30 20.39
C GLY A 123 -1.07 0.43 20.76
N PHE A 124 -0.75 0.58 22.04
CA PHE A 124 0.63 0.61 22.54
C PHE A 124 1.34 -0.73 22.33
N GLU A 125 0.69 -1.85 22.66
CA GLU A 125 1.23 -3.19 22.48
C GLU A 125 1.54 -3.49 21.01
N ALA A 126 0.59 -3.20 20.10
CA ALA A 126 0.79 -3.42 18.67
C ALA A 126 1.88 -2.50 18.09
N ALA A 127 1.94 -1.24 18.52
CA ALA A 127 3.00 -0.32 18.10
C ALA A 127 4.38 -0.81 18.52
N LEU A 128 4.54 -1.24 19.77
CA LEU A 128 5.79 -1.80 20.27
C LEU A 128 6.16 -3.09 19.53
N ALA A 129 5.19 -4.00 19.34
CA ALA A 129 5.40 -5.25 18.62
C ALA A 129 5.83 -5.04 17.16
N LEU A 130 5.32 -3.99 16.50
CA LEU A 130 5.78 -3.62 15.15
C LEU A 130 7.22 -3.09 15.19
N LEU A 131 7.55 -2.21 16.15
CA LEU A 131 8.89 -1.65 16.29
C LEU A 131 9.93 -2.74 16.60
N ASP A 132 9.58 -3.70 17.46
CA ASP A 132 10.42 -4.86 17.80
C ASP A 132 10.63 -5.80 16.59
N ALA A 133 9.70 -5.83 15.64
CA ALA A 133 9.81 -6.63 14.42
C ALA A 133 10.62 -5.94 13.30
N LEU A 134 10.96 -4.65 13.43
CA LEU A 134 11.67 -3.91 12.38
C LEU A 134 13.04 -4.50 12.00
N PRO A 135 13.87 -5.04 12.93
CA PRO A 135 15.12 -5.69 12.55
C PRO A 135 14.89 -6.89 11.61
N GLU A 136 13.93 -7.75 11.91
CA GLU A 136 13.61 -8.92 11.06
C GLU A 136 13.05 -8.48 9.69
N ILE A 137 12.16 -7.48 9.68
CA ILE A 137 11.64 -6.90 8.43
C ILE A 137 12.79 -6.32 7.59
N ARG A 138 13.73 -5.64 8.22
CA ARG A 138 14.92 -5.09 7.56
C ARG A 138 15.80 -6.20 6.97
N ASP A 139 16.07 -7.26 7.72
CA ASP A 139 16.88 -8.39 7.23
C ASP A 139 16.27 -8.98 5.95
N VAL A 140 14.94 -9.15 5.91
CA VAL A 140 14.25 -9.62 4.70
C VAL A 140 14.33 -8.60 3.57
N LEU A 141 14.13 -7.31 3.84
CA LEU A 141 14.24 -6.25 2.83
C LEU A 141 15.65 -6.16 2.24
N GLU A 142 16.70 -6.38 3.02
CA GLU A 142 18.08 -6.43 2.50
C GLU A 142 18.23 -7.57 1.47
N THR A 143 17.53 -8.70 1.65
CA THR A 143 17.49 -9.76 0.64
C THR A 143 16.73 -9.36 -0.63
N ASP A 144 15.68 -8.53 -0.52
CA ASP A 144 14.92 -8.00 -1.66
C ASP A 144 15.77 -7.00 -2.46
N VAL A 145 16.51 -6.11 -1.77
CA VAL A 145 17.46 -5.19 -2.41
C VAL A 145 18.54 -5.97 -3.15
N GLN A 146 19.11 -6.99 -2.52
CA GLN A 146 20.13 -7.83 -3.16
C GLN A 146 19.56 -8.56 -4.38
N ALA A 147 18.34 -9.10 -4.29
CA ALA A 147 17.70 -9.78 -5.41
C ALA A 147 17.37 -8.85 -6.58
N ALA A 148 16.98 -7.60 -6.29
CA ALA A 148 16.78 -6.57 -7.30
C ALA A 148 18.11 -6.24 -8.01
N TYR A 149 19.20 -6.07 -7.25
CA TYR A 149 20.53 -5.82 -7.80
C TYR A 149 21.03 -6.99 -8.67
N ASP A 150 20.90 -8.22 -8.19
CA ASP A 150 21.28 -9.42 -8.94
C ASP A 150 20.43 -9.61 -10.21
N GLY A 151 19.20 -9.07 -10.19
CA GLY A 151 18.17 -9.33 -11.18
C GLY A 151 18.06 -8.33 -12.31
N ASP A 152 18.51 -7.09 -12.09
CA ASP A 152 18.49 -5.99 -13.05
C ASP A 152 19.92 -5.60 -13.45
N PRO A 153 20.39 -6.01 -14.65
CA PRO A 153 21.70 -5.63 -15.15
C PRO A 153 21.91 -4.12 -15.33
N ALA A 154 20.85 -3.31 -15.32
CA ALA A 154 20.93 -1.86 -15.43
C ALA A 154 21.15 -1.16 -14.08
N ALA A 155 20.92 -1.86 -12.95
CA ALA A 155 21.13 -1.30 -11.62
C ALA A 155 22.62 -1.00 -11.38
N GLN A 156 22.95 0.24 -11.03
CA GLN A 156 24.35 0.63 -10.83
C GLN A 156 24.83 0.34 -9.41
N SER A 157 23.91 0.31 -8.43
CA SER A 157 24.23 0.12 -7.01
C SER A 157 23.00 -0.26 -6.19
N HIS A 158 23.22 -0.80 -4.99
CA HIS A 158 22.17 -0.95 -3.97
C HIS A 158 21.55 0.41 -3.59
N ASP A 159 22.34 1.48 -3.61
CA ASP A 159 21.87 2.83 -3.27
C ASP A 159 20.78 3.31 -4.24
N GLU A 160 21.02 3.14 -5.54
CA GLU A 160 20.05 3.50 -6.58
C GLU A 160 18.72 2.76 -6.38
N ILE A 161 18.79 1.48 -6.02
CA ILE A 161 17.63 0.63 -5.74
C ILE A 161 16.86 1.17 -4.53
N ILE A 162 17.56 1.40 -3.41
CA ILE A 162 16.95 1.91 -2.17
C ILE A 162 16.28 3.27 -2.42
N PHE A 163 16.93 4.17 -3.16
CA PHE A 163 16.41 5.51 -3.40
C PHE A 163 15.20 5.56 -4.34
N SER A 164 15.21 4.75 -5.40
CA SER A 164 14.39 5.06 -6.58
C SER A 164 13.56 3.91 -7.14
N TYR A 165 13.76 2.66 -6.71
CA TYR A 165 13.04 1.54 -7.30
C TYR A 165 11.62 1.45 -6.73
N PRO A 166 10.56 1.61 -7.55
CA PRO A 166 9.18 1.62 -7.08
C PRO A 166 8.75 0.25 -6.53
N GLY A 167 9.31 -0.83 -7.09
CA GLY A 167 9.10 -2.19 -6.60
C GLY A 167 9.52 -2.36 -5.15
N LEU A 168 10.74 -1.90 -4.80
CA LEU A 168 11.22 -1.96 -3.42
C LEU A 168 10.36 -1.12 -2.49
N TYR A 169 9.96 0.09 -2.90
CA TYR A 169 9.10 0.95 -2.08
C TYR A 169 7.75 0.26 -1.77
N ALA A 170 7.11 -0.35 -2.77
CA ALA A 170 5.86 -1.08 -2.56
C ALA A 170 6.03 -2.31 -1.64
N ILE A 171 7.12 -3.07 -1.81
CA ILE A 171 7.46 -4.23 -0.96
C ILE A 171 7.73 -3.78 0.49
N PHE A 172 8.49 -2.70 0.69
CA PHE A 172 8.74 -2.11 2.00
C PHE A 172 7.43 -1.79 2.74
N VAL A 173 6.52 -1.04 2.10
CA VAL A 173 5.24 -0.68 2.71
C VAL A 173 4.39 -1.93 2.96
N TYR A 174 4.36 -2.87 2.00
CA TYR A 174 3.64 -4.13 2.16
C TYR A 174 4.14 -4.94 3.36
N ARG A 175 5.46 -5.12 3.57
CA ARG A 175 5.98 -5.95 4.66
C ARG A 175 5.60 -5.41 6.04
N ILE A 176 5.59 -4.09 6.19
CA ILE A 176 5.12 -3.41 7.41
C ILE A 176 3.60 -3.58 7.57
N ALA A 177 2.85 -3.31 6.50
CA ALA A 177 1.40 -3.45 6.52
C ALA A 177 0.96 -4.90 6.80
N HIS A 178 1.68 -5.88 6.26
CA HIS A 178 1.46 -7.30 6.50
C HIS A 178 1.61 -7.62 7.98
N LYS A 179 2.65 -7.11 8.64
CA LYS A 179 2.84 -7.31 10.08
C LYS A 179 1.68 -6.77 10.92
N LEU A 180 1.16 -5.59 10.56
CA LEU A 180 -0.04 -5.02 11.20
C LEU A 180 -1.32 -5.83 10.88
N TYR A 181 -1.41 -6.38 9.67
CA TYR A 181 -2.52 -7.27 9.27
C TYR A 181 -2.51 -8.57 10.07
N GLU A 182 -1.35 -9.19 10.29
CA GLU A 182 -1.19 -10.38 11.13
C GLU A 182 -1.60 -10.13 12.59
N MET A 183 -1.37 -8.91 13.09
CA MET A 183 -1.82 -8.47 14.41
C MET A 183 -3.33 -8.17 14.48
N GLY A 184 -4.05 -8.28 13.36
CA GLY A 184 -5.48 -8.00 13.27
C GLY A 184 -5.82 -6.50 13.37
N ILE A 185 -4.88 -5.61 13.05
CA ILE A 185 -5.15 -4.17 13.05
C ILE A 185 -6.07 -3.82 11.86
N PRO A 186 -7.27 -3.25 12.11
CA PRO A 186 -8.20 -2.92 11.04
C PRO A 186 -7.70 -1.69 10.26
N LEU A 187 -8.22 -1.50 9.04
CA LEU A 187 -8.05 -0.35 8.13
C LEU A 187 -6.60 0.02 7.74
N MET A 188 -5.77 0.34 8.73
CA MET A 188 -4.42 0.85 8.61
C MET A 188 -3.54 0.03 7.65
N PRO A 189 -3.46 -1.32 7.71
CA PRO A 189 -2.70 -2.11 6.74
C PRO A 189 -3.10 -1.83 5.30
N ARG A 190 -4.40 -1.81 5.02
CA ARG A 190 -4.92 -1.59 3.67
C ARG A 190 -4.71 -0.16 3.21
N THR A 191 -4.88 0.82 4.10
CA THR A 191 -4.59 2.22 3.79
C THR A 191 -3.12 2.42 3.42
N MET A 192 -2.21 1.75 4.12
CA MET A 192 -0.77 1.80 3.80
C MET A 192 -0.47 1.22 2.42
N THR A 193 -0.99 0.03 2.09
CA THR A 193 -0.75 -0.57 0.77
C THR A 193 -1.42 0.21 -0.37
N GLU A 194 -2.59 0.82 -0.14
CA GLU A 194 -3.23 1.70 -1.13
C GLU A 194 -2.46 3.03 -1.32
N PHE A 195 -1.81 3.54 -0.27
CA PHE A 195 -0.90 4.68 -0.41
C PHE A 195 0.30 4.32 -1.30
N ALA A 196 0.91 3.15 -1.08
CA ALA A 196 1.98 2.65 -1.95
C ALA A 196 1.51 2.42 -3.39
N HIS A 197 0.30 1.86 -3.56
CA HIS A 197 -0.35 1.69 -4.86
C HIS A 197 -0.53 3.03 -5.58
N GLY A 198 -1.01 4.07 -4.90
CA GLY A 198 -1.17 5.41 -5.48
C GLY A 198 0.14 6.03 -5.99
N LEU A 199 1.28 5.71 -5.35
CA LEU A 199 2.60 6.22 -5.73
C LEU A 199 3.30 5.39 -6.81
N THR A 200 3.05 4.08 -6.86
CA THR A 200 3.86 3.14 -7.67
C THR A 200 3.06 2.43 -8.78
N GLY A 201 1.74 2.37 -8.66
CA GLY A 201 0.89 1.53 -9.48
C GLY A 201 0.97 0.04 -9.15
N ILE A 202 1.55 -0.34 -7.99
CA ILE A 202 1.67 -1.73 -7.51
C ILE A 202 0.65 -1.93 -6.38
N ASP A 203 -0.36 -2.77 -6.63
CA ASP A 203 -1.41 -3.11 -5.66
C ASP A 203 -1.10 -4.46 -4.99
N ILE A 204 -0.62 -4.42 -3.75
CA ILE A 204 -0.37 -5.62 -2.94
C ILE A 204 -1.35 -5.61 -1.77
N HIS A 205 -2.20 -6.62 -1.67
CA HIS A 205 -3.06 -6.75 -0.50
C HIS A 205 -2.21 -7.07 0.75
N PRO A 206 -2.45 -6.41 1.91
CA PRO A 206 -1.63 -6.63 3.10
C PRO A 206 -1.73 -8.06 3.66
N GLY A 207 -2.79 -8.80 3.30
CA GLY A 207 -2.95 -10.21 3.68
C GLY A 207 -2.15 -11.22 2.83
N ALA A 208 -1.57 -10.81 1.69
CA ALA A 208 -0.74 -11.71 0.89
C ALA A 208 0.47 -12.18 1.72
N THR A 209 0.98 -13.37 1.45
CA THR A 209 2.19 -13.91 2.10
C THR A 209 3.32 -13.97 1.08
N ILE A 210 4.44 -13.29 1.33
CA ILE A 210 5.54 -13.15 0.35
C ILE A 210 6.90 -13.40 1.03
N GLY A 211 7.62 -14.40 0.51
CA GLY A 211 8.98 -14.76 0.96
C GLY A 211 10.03 -13.68 0.70
N GLY A 212 11.28 -13.97 1.09
CA GLY A 212 12.43 -13.09 0.84
C GLY A 212 12.93 -13.14 -0.60
N ARG A 213 13.87 -12.25 -0.94
CA ARG A 213 14.43 -12.09 -2.29
C ARG A 213 13.36 -11.82 -3.36
N PHE A 214 12.29 -11.14 -3.00
CA PHE A 214 11.18 -10.85 -3.89
C PHE A 214 11.46 -9.59 -4.70
N VAL A 215 11.23 -9.65 -6.01
CA VAL A 215 11.50 -8.54 -6.92
C VAL A 215 10.26 -8.20 -7.74
N ILE A 216 9.88 -6.93 -7.72
CA ILE A 216 8.94 -6.35 -8.67
C ILE A 216 9.71 -5.38 -9.56
N ASP A 217 9.93 -5.74 -10.82
CA ASP A 217 10.62 -4.89 -11.79
C ASP A 217 9.61 -4.08 -12.62
N HIS A 218 9.86 -2.77 -12.73
CA HIS A 218 8.96 -1.72 -13.24
C HIS A 218 7.63 -1.56 -12.47
N GLY A 219 6.88 -2.66 -12.31
CA GLY A 219 5.79 -2.81 -11.34
C GLY A 219 4.43 -2.20 -11.68
N THR A 220 4.35 -1.15 -12.50
CA THR A 220 3.05 -0.51 -12.79
C THR A 220 2.00 -1.51 -13.29
N GLY A 221 0.84 -1.56 -12.65
CA GLY A 221 -0.27 -2.46 -12.97
C GLY A 221 -0.16 -3.86 -12.34
N VAL A 222 0.82 -4.10 -11.46
CA VAL A 222 0.89 -5.34 -10.68
C VAL A 222 -0.27 -5.38 -9.67
N VAL A 223 -0.95 -6.52 -9.57
CA VAL A 223 -2.01 -6.78 -8.59
C VAL A 223 -1.77 -8.12 -7.90
N ILE A 224 -1.64 -8.12 -6.57
CA ILE A 224 -1.43 -9.31 -5.75
C ILE A 224 -2.55 -9.41 -4.70
N GLY A 225 -3.41 -10.41 -4.84
CA GLY A 225 -4.61 -10.53 -4.01
C GLY A 225 -4.36 -11.10 -2.61
N GLU A 226 -5.36 -10.91 -1.73
CA GLU A 226 -5.29 -11.18 -0.28
C GLU A 226 -4.73 -12.54 0.12
N THR A 227 -5.06 -13.60 -0.59
CA THR A 227 -4.68 -14.96 -0.18
C THR A 227 -3.59 -15.51 -1.08
N THR A 228 -2.82 -14.64 -1.74
CA THR A 228 -1.71 -15.06 -2.59
C THR A 228 -0.57 -15.50 -1.69
N GLU A 229 0.05 -16.62 -2.02
CA GLU A 229 1.25 -17.12 -1.34
C GLU A 229 2.38 -17.09 -2.36
N ILE A 230 3.48 -16.43 -2.04
CA ILE A 230 4.66 -16.31 -2.90
C ILE A 230 5.87 -16.80 -2.10
N GLY A 231 6.58 -17.77 -2.66
CA GLY A 231 7.81 -18.33 -2.11
C GLY A 231 9.01 -17.38 -2.20
N GLU A 232 10.21 -17.93 -2.09
CA GLU A 232 11.45 -17.14 -2.13
C GLU A 232 11.96 -16.92 -3.55
N ASN A 233 12.72 -15.84 -3.76
CA ASN A 233 13.42 -15.58 -5.02
C ASN A 233 12.49 -15.49 -6.25
N VAL A 234 11.27 -15.00 -6.04
CA VAL A 234 10.28 -14.79 -7.12
C VAL A 234 10.47 -13.40 -7.74
N ARG A 235 10.38 -13.34 -9.08
CA ARG A 235 10.43 -12.09 -9.84
C ARG A 235 9.15 -11.87 -10.63
N ILE A 236 8.61 -10.66 -10.51
CA ILE A 236 7.39 -10.22 -11.20
C ILE A 236 7.69 -8.95 -11.98
N TYR A 237 7.15 -8.87 -13.21
CA TYR A 237 7.22 -7.68 -14.06
C TYR A 237 5.91 -6.89 -14.06
N GLN A 238 5.90 -5.73 -14.71
CA GLN A 238 4.74 -4.84 -14.81
C GLN A 238 3.45 -5.53 -15.32
N GLY A 239 2.30 -5.08 -14.83
CA GLY A 239 0.99 -5.56 -15.30
C GLY A 239 0.63 -7.00 -14.92
N VAL A 240 1.42 -7.67 -14.07
CA VAL A 240 1.11 -9.03 -13.64
C VAL A 240 -0.05 -9.05 -12.65
N THR A 241 -1.02 -9.94 -12.86
CA THR A 241 -2.15 -10.14 -11.95
C THR A 241 -2.09 -11.52 -11.30
N LEU A 242 -2.00 -11.57 -9.97
CA LEU A 242 -2.18 -12.76 -9.13
C LEU A 242 -3.55 -12.65 -8.44
N GLY A 243 -4.58 -13.11 -9.14
CA GLY A 243 -5.97 -12.76 -8.88
C GLY A 243 -6.86 -13.95 -8.52
N ALA A 244 -8.14 -13.66 -8.27
CA ALA A 244 -9.17 -14.68 -8.13
C ALA A 244 -9.87 -14.94 -9.47
N LEU A 245 -10.38 -16.16 -9.65
CA LEU A 245 -11.34 -16.44 -10.73
C LEU A 245 -12.59 -15.56 -10.55
N SER A 246 -13.29 -15.26 -11.64
CA SER A 246 -14.50 -14.44 -11.62
C SER A 246 -15.49 -14.96 -10.56
N LEU A 247 -15.70 -14.14 -9.52
CA LEU A 247 -16.58 -14.49 -8.42
C LEU A 247 -18.03 -14.13 -8.78
N PRO A 248 -19.02 -15.00 -8.50
CA PRO A 248 -20.43 -14.65 -8.67
C PRO A 248 -20.77 -13.36 -7.93
N LYS A 249 -21.70 -12.56 -8.49
CA LYS A 249 -22.26 -11.41 -7.77
C LYS A 249 -22.83 -11.93 -6.43
N ASN A 250 -22.42 -11.32 -5.33
CA ASN A 250 -22.75 -11.68 -3.93
C ASN A 250 -21.93 -12.83 -3.30
N ALA A 251 -20.85 -13.31 -3.94
CA ALA A 251 -19.97 -14.31 -3.32
C ALA A 251 -19.06 -13.74 -2.22
N GLY A 252 -19.07 -12.41 -2.00
CA GLY A 252 -18.20 -11.73 -1.04
C GLY A 252 -18.33 -12.25 0.39
N GLU A 253 -19.54 -12.57 0.86
CA GLU A 253 -19.74 -13.17 2.19
C GLU A 253 -19.27 -14.62 2.25
N ALA A 254 -19.55 -15.42 1.23
CA ALA A 254 -19.24 -16.85 1.20
C ALA A 254 -17.74 -17.16 1.07
N LEU A 255 -16.97 -16.21 0.52
CA LEU A 255 -15.53 -16.36 0.22
C LEU A 255 -14.64 -15.45 1.07
N ARG A 256 -15.23 -14.66 1.98
CA ARG A 256 -14.47 -13.91 2.97
C ARG A 256 -13.57 -14.89 3.74
N ASN A 257 -12.28 -14.56 3.85
CA ASN A 257 -11.27 -15.36 4.55
C ASN A 257 -11.01 -16.77 3.97
N LYS A 258 -11.37 -17.03 2.69
CA LYS A 258 -11.03 -18.29 2.00
C LYS A 258 -9.98 -18.07 0.92
N LYS A 259 -9.07 -19.05 0.77
CA LYS A 259 -8.05 -19.11 -0.29
C LYS A 259 -8.73 -19.06 -1.66
N ARG A 260 -8.32 -18.10 -2.48
CA ARG A 260 -8.92 -17.81 -3.80
C ARG A 260 -7.96 -17.21 -4.82
N HIS A 261 -6.72 -16.96 -4.40
CA HIS A 261 -5.62 -16.43 -5.20
C HIS A 261 -4.49 -17.47 -5.28
N PRO A 262 -3.64 -17.44 -6.31
CA PRO A 262 -2.69 -18.52 -6.59
C PRO A 262 -1.61 -18.67 -5.52
N THR A 263 -0.87 -19.78 -5.62
CA THR A 263 0.40 -19.99 -4.92
C THR A 263 1.53 -20.02 -5.95
N ILE A 264 2.57 -19.23 -5.71
CA ILE A 264 3.77 -19.11 -6.54
C ILE A 264 4.92 -19.69 -5.74
N GLU A 265 5.49 -20.81 -6.18
CA GLU A 265 6.62 -21.44 -5.49
C GLU A 265 7.94 -20.69 -5.77
N ASP A 266 9.03 -21.14 -5.14
CA ASP A 266 10.34 -20.48 -5.23
C ASP A 266 10.87 -20.35 -6.66
N ASP A 267 11.78 -19.41 -6.87
CA ASP A 267 12.56 -19.26 -8.13
C ASP A 267 11.70 -19.02 -9.38
N VAL A 268 10.42 -18.67 -9.22
CA VAL A 268 9.49 -18.41 -10.34
C VAL A 268 9.72 -17.01 -10.93
N ILE A 269 9.66 -16.90 -12.26
CA ILE A 269 9.70 -15.64 -12.99
C ILE A 269 8.39 -15.44 -13.75
N ILE A 270 7.74 -14.29 -13.56
CA ILE A 270 6.46 -13.94 -14.19
C ILE A 270 6.63 -12.65 -14.99
N TYR A 271 6.60 -12.78 -16.31
CA TYR A 271 6.82 -11.67 -17.24
C TYR A 271 5.58 -10.78 -17.45
N SER A 272 5.83 -9.61 -18.03
CA SER A 272 4.89 -8.50 -18.18
C SER A 272 3.49 -8.93 -18.65
N GLY A 273 2.45 -8.45 -17.97
CA GLY A 273 1.05 -8.63 -18.37
C GLY A 273 0.49 -10.05 -18.18
N ALA A 274 1.24 -10.97 -17.57
CA ALA A 274 0.71 -12.30 -17.27
C ALA A 274 -0.41 -12.24 -16.21
N THR A 275 -1.44 -13.06 -16.37
CA THR A 275 -2.58 -13.15 -15.46
C THR A 275 -2.71 -14.59 -14.96
N ILE A 276 -2.59 -14.79 -13.65
CA ILE A 276 -2.68 -16.10 -12.98
C ILE A 276 -3.79 -16.03 -11.95
N LEU A 277 -4.82 -16.87 -12.11
CA LEU A 277 -6.04 -16.80 -11.34
C LEU A 277 -6.37 -18.12 -10.65
N GLY A 278 -6.97 -18.03 -9.45
CA GLY A 278 -7.59 -19.16 -8.76
C GLY A 278 -6.82 -19.63 -7.53
N GLY A 279 -7.56 -20.06 -6.50
CA GLY A 279 -7.00 -20.47 -5.21
C GLY A 279 -6.23 -21.79 -5.26
N ASP A 280 -6.60 -22.67 -6.19
CA ASP A 280 -5.98 -23.99 -6.39
C ASP A 280 -4.85 -23.96 -7.44
N THR A 281 -4.62 -22.80 -8.08
CA THR A 281 -3.60 -22.62 -9.11
C THR A 281 -2.23 -22.47 -8.46
N VAL A 282 -1.33 -23.42 -8.73
CA VAL A 282 0.03 -23.47 -8.22
C VAL A 282 1.02 -23.34 -9.38
N ILE A 283 1.92 -22.36 -9.29
CA ILE A 283 3.03 -22.20 -10.23
C ILE A 283 4.27 -22.83 -9.62
N GLY A 284 4.65 -24.00 -10.14
CA GLY A 284 5.72 -24.82 -9.56
C GLY A 284 7.10 -24.17 -9.61
N LYS A 285 7.96 -24.56 -8.67
CA LYS A 285 9.30 -24.01 -8.45
C LYS A 285 10.14 -23.89 -9.71
N GLY A 286 10.84 -22.77 -9.88
CA GLY A 286 11.75 -22.53 -11.01
C GLY A 286 11.04 -22.39 -12.37
N SER A 287 9.71 -22.21 -12.38
CA SER A 287 8.95 -22.03 -13.62
C SER A 287 9.07 -20.61 -14.17
N VAL A 288 8.89 -20.48 -15.47
CA VAL A 288 8.89 -19.20 -16.18
C VAL A 288 7.56 -19.01 -16.90
N VAL A 289 6.82 -17.99 -16.49
CA VAL A 289 5.55 -17.57 -17.12
C VAL A 289 5.84 -16.38 -18.03
N GLY A 290 5.69 -16.59 -19.34
CA GLY A 290 5.92 -15.58 -20.37
C GLY A 290 4.91 -14.41 -20.30
N GLY A 291 5.24 -13.33 -21.01
CA GLY A 291 4.39 -12.14 -21.01
C GLY A 291 3.02 -12.40 -21.67
N ASN A 292 1.99 -11.72 -21.17
CA ASN A 292 0.59 -11.85 -21.59
C ASN A 292 -0.01 -13.27 -21.50
N VAL A 293 0.65 -14.19 -20.80
CA VAL A 293 0.12 -15.53 -20.55
C VAL A 293 -1.09 -15.45 -19.60
N TRP A 294 -2.12 -16.25 -19.88
CA TRP A 294 -3.31 -16.38 -19.02
C TRP A 294 -3.39 -17.79 -18.45
N LEU A 295 -3.29 -17.94 -17.12
CA LEU A 295 -3.31 -19.23 -16.42
C LEU A 295 -4.44 -19.30 -15.39
N THR A 296 -5.17 -20.41 -15.42
CA THR A 296 -6.20 -20.78 -14.44
C THR A 296 -6.00 -22.21 -13.92
N GLU A 297 -4.87 -22.81 -14.25
CA GLU A 297 -4.50 -24.19 -13.90
C GLU A 297 -3.03 -24.22 -13.49
N SER A 298 -2.70 -25.15 -12.60
CA SER A 298 -1.35 -25.32 -12.07
C SER A 298 -0.35 -25.79 -13.12
N ILE A 299 0.90 -25.38 -12.99
CA ILE A 299 2.01 -25.88 -13.81
C ILE A 299 3.08 -26.56 -12.95
N PRO A 300 3.66 -27.69 -13.39
CA PRO A 300 4.71 -28.37 -12.64
C PRO A 300 6.01 -27.55 -12.51
N PRO A 301 6.90 -27.88 -11.56
CA PRO A 301 8.22 -27.24 -11.44
C PRO A 301 9.05 -27.28 -12.73
N GLY A 302 9.85 -26.24 -12.94
CA GLY A 302 10.74 -26.10 -14.11
C GLY A 302 10.02 -25.92 -15.44
N THR A 303 8.73 -25.56 -15.42
CA THR A 303 7.93 -25.39 -16.64
C THR A 303 8.12 -24.01 -17.23
N ARG A 304 8.22 -23.91 -18.55
CA ARG A 304 8.19 -22.65 -19.28
C ARG A 304 6.90 -22.52 -20.08
N VAL A 305 6.06 -21.55 -19.74
CA VAL A 305 4.82 -21.24 -20.46
C VAL A 305 5.03 -20.00 -21.31
N ILE A 306 4.76 -20.10 -22.60
CA ILE A 306 4.85 -18.97 -23.56
C ILE A 306 3.62 -18.95 -24.45
N MET A 307 3.28 -17.76 -24.95
CA MET A 307 2.23 -17.58 -25.96
C MET A 307 2.66 -18.18 -27.30
N GLU A 308 1.71 -18.68 -28.08
CA GLU A 308 1.95 -19.01 -29.49
C GLU A 308 2.40 -17.75 -30.26
N PRO A 309 3.31 -17.89 -31.25
CA PRO A 309 3.69 -16.77 -32.10
C PRO A 309 2.46 -16.12 -32.74
N PRO A 310 2.31 -14.79 -32.70
CA PRO A 310 1.14 -14.13 -33.25
C PRO A 310 1.10 -14.29 -34.77
N THR A 311 -0.12 -14.45 -35.32
CA THR A 311 -0.32 -14.38 -36.77
C THR A 311 -0.08 -12.95 -37.25
N LEU A 312 0.96 -12.76 -38.06
CA LEU A 312 1.36 -11.45 -38.58
C LEU A 312 0.72 -11.19 -39.94
N SER A 313 0.08 -10.02 -40.10
CA SER A 313 -0.46 -9.55 -41.38
C SER A 313 0.45 -8.45 -41.93
N TYR A 314 1.16 -8.74 -43.02
CA TYR A 314 2.02 -7.78 -43.71
C TYR A 314 1.24 -7.09 -44.82
N ARG A 315 1.28 -5.76 -44.87
CA ARG A 315 0.69 -4.92 -45.93
C ARG A 315 1.79 -4.32 -46.80
#